data_AF-A0A8S0FTW6-F1
#
_entry.id   AF-A0A8S0FTW6-F1
#
_cell.length_a   1.000
_cell.length_b   1.000
_cell.length_c   1.000
_cell.angle_alpha   90.00
_cell.angle_beta   90.00
_cell.angle_gamma   90.00
#
_symmetry.space_group_name_H-M   'P 1'
#
loop_
_entity.id
_entity.type
_entity.pdbx_description
1 polymer ?
#
loop_
_entity_poly.entity_id
_entity_poly.type
_entity_poly.pdbx_seq_one_letter_code
_entity_poly.pdbx_strand_id
1 'polypeptide(L)'
;MPPSGRQLLSTGNVTRETDFFQQGGDSLLATRLTGQLHQAGYEAQLSDLFNHPRLADFAATLRKTDVPVEQPFVHSPEDRYQPFALTDVQQAYLVGRQPGFALGGVGSHFFVEFEIADLDLTRLETVWNRLIARHDMLRAVVRDGQQQVLEQTPRWVIPAHILHTPEEALQVRRKTGPSGTQPRSLAGIRSPGRLR
;
A
#
# COMPACT_ATOMS: atom_id res chain seq x y z
N MET A 1 -7.32 1.60 -26.42
CA MET A 1 -5.97 1.99 -26.89
C MET A 1 -5.05 2.07 -25.68
N PRO A 2 -3.86 1.46 -25.69
CA PRO A 2 -2.90 1.68 -24.62
C PRO A 2 -2.40 3.13 -24.72
N PRO A 3 -2.20 3.83 -23.59
CA PRO A 3 -1.71 5.19 -23.61
C PRO A 3 -0.28 5.22 -24.15
N SER A 4 -0.02 6.08 -25.14
CA SER A 4 1.33 6.37 -25.64
C SER A 4 2.21 6.91 -24.52
N GLY A 5 3.51 6.58 -24.49
CA GLY A 5 4.47 6.95 -23.44
C GLY A 5 4.57 8.45 -23.08
N ARG A 6 3.95 9.33 -23.88
CA ARG A 6 3.80 10.77 -23.62
C ARG A 6 2.99 11.09 -22.34
N GLN A 7 2.20 10.15 -21.81
CA GLN A 7 1.36 10.36 -20.63
C GLN A 7 2.02 10.07 -19.28
N LEU A 8 3.27 9.58 -19.25
CA LEU A 8 3.93 9.19 -18.01
C LEU A 8 4.70 10.33 -17.32
N LEU A 9 5.19 11.33 -18.05
CA LEU A 9 5.99 12.43 -17.49
C LEU A 9 5.15 13.70 -17.35
N SER A 10 5.13 14.29 -16.16
CA SER A 10 4.17 15.32 -15.76
C SER A 10 4.39 16.70 -16.39
N THR A 11 5.49 16.97 -17.09
CA THR A 11 5.76 18.32 -17.63
C THR A 11 6.73 18.32 -18.82
N GLY A 12 6.28 18.79 -19.98
CA GLY A 12 7.13 19.24 -21.10
C GLY A 12 7.05 18.44 -22.41
N ASN A 13 7.61 19.01 -23.48
CA ASN A 13 7.85 18.31 -24.74
C ASN A 13 8.93 17.23 -24.52
N VAL A 14 8.49 15.98 -24.32
CA VAL A 14 9.38 14.82 -24.26
C VAL A 14 10.02 14.60 -25.63
N THR A 15 11.35 14.55 -25.66
CA THR A 15 12.14 14.26 -26.87
C THR A 15 13.04 13.05 -26.62
N ARG A 16 13.69 12.52 -27.66
CA ARG A 16 14.65 11.42 -27.50
C ARG A 16 15.84 11.78 -26.59
N GLU A 17 16.18 13.06 -26.49
CA GLU A 17 17.31 13.53 -25.68
C GLU A 17 16.95 13.81 -24.22
N THR A 18 15.67 13.69 -23.90
CA THR A 18 15.14 13.94 -22.57
C THR A 18 15.70 12.93 -21.57
N ASP A 19 16.21 13.44 -20.46
CA ASP A 19 16.50 12.64 -19.27
C ASP A 19 15.21 12.38 -18.50
N PHE A 20 14.92 11.10 -18.25
CA PHE A 20 13.70 10.63 -17.61
C PHE A 20 13.52 11.19 -16.19
N PHE A 21 14.58 11.16 -15.37
CA PHE A 21 14.50 11.55 -13.96
C PHE A 21 14.52 13.07 -13.80
N GLN A 22 15.25 13.80 -14.64
CA GLN A 22 15.24 15.27 -14.62
C GLN A 22 13.88 15.86 -14.99
N GLN A 23 13.07 15.15 -15.79
CA GLN A 23 11.70 15.55 -16.12
C GLN A 23 10.63 15.07 -15.11
N GLY A 24 11.05 14.69 -13.91
CA GLY A 24 10.15 14.27 -12.83
C GLY A 24 9.71 12.82 -12.93
N GLY A 25 10.41 11.98 -13.70
CA GLY A 25 10.28 10.54 -13.62
C GLY A 25 10.76 10.03 -12.26
N ASP A 26 9.97 9.15 -11.65
CA ASP A 26 10.33 8.45 -10.42
C ASP A 26 10.30 6.93 -10.64
N SER A 27 10.56 6.15 -9.59
CA SER A 27 10.56 4.68 -9.67
C SER A 27 9.18 4.11 -10.06
N LEU A 28 8.08 4.75 -9.66
CA LEU A 28 6.73 4.30 -9.98
C LEU A 28 6.44 4.50 -11.48
N LEU A 29 6.80 5.67 -12.01
CA LEU A 29 6.69 5.97 -13.43
C LEU A 29 7.62 5.08 -14.26
N ALA A 30 8.82 4.81 -13.76
CA ALA A 30 9.78 3.92 -14.41
C ALA A 30 9.24 2.47 -14.48
N THR A 31 8.68 1.94 -13.38
CA THR A 31 8.04 0.61 -13.38
C THR A 31 6.84 0.56 -14.32
N ARG A 32 6.05 1.63 -14.44
CA ARG A 32 4.96 1.68 -15.43
C ARG A 32 5.50 1.69 -16.86
N LEU A 33 6.57 2.45 -17.12
CA LEU A 33 7.21 2.51 -18.44
C LEU A 33 7.73 1.14 -18.87
N THR A 34 8.49 0.46 -18.00
CA THR A 34 9.00 -0.89 -18.31
C THR A 34 7.87 -1.89 -18.50
N GLY A 35 6.82 -1.84 -17.68
CA GLY A 35 5.63 -2.67 -17.86
C GLY A 35 4.90 -2.45 -19.19
N GLN A 36 4.78 -1.20 -19.64
CA GLN A 36 4.21 -0.88 -20.96
C GLN A 36 5.08 -1.37 -22.12
N LEU A 37 6.40 -1.27 -21.98
CA LEU A 37 7.35 -1.79 -22.98
C LEU A 37 7.29 -3.32 -23.07
N HIS A 38 7.19 -4.00 -21.93
CA HIS A 38 6.96 -5.45 -21.88
C HIS A 38 5.68 -5.85 -22.61
N GLN A 39 4.57 -5.13 -22.37
CA GLN A 39 3.31 -5.37 -23.10
C GLN A 39 3.41 -5.08 -24.60
N ALA A 40 4.32 -4.20 -25.02
CA ALA A 40 4.61 -3.92 -26.42
C ALA A 40 5.63 -4.90 -27.04
N GLY A 41 6.08 -5.93 -26.31
CA GLY A 41 7.01 -6.94 -26.80
C GLY A 41 8.48 -6.53 -26.74
N TYR A 42 8.84 -5.61 -25.84
CA TYR A 42 10.22 -5.23 -25.57
C TYR A 42 10.64 -5.71 -24.18
N GLU A 43 11.82 -6.27 -24.06
CA GLU A 43 12.48 -6.48 -22.78
C GLU A 43 13.04 -5.13 -22.30
N ALA A 44 12.62 -4.71 -21.11
CA ALA A 44 12.97 -3.41 -20.53
C ALA A 44 13.24 -3.58 -19.03
N GLN A 45 14.50 -3.52 -18.61
CA GLN A 45 14.84 -3.58 -17.20
C GLN A 45 14.82 -2.18 -16.59
N LEU A 46 14.33 -2.09 -15.35
CA LEU A 46 14.37 -0.84 -14.59
C LEU A 46 15.82 -0.38 -14.38
N SER A 47 16.76 -1.31 -14.18
CA SER A 47 18.19 -1.02 -14.06
C SER A 47 18.76 -0.31 -15.28
N ASP A 48 18.30 -0.65 -16.48
CA ASP A 48 18.81 -0.06 -17.71
C ASP A 48 18.39 1.40 -17.80
N LEU A 49 17.17 1.74 -17.37
CA LEU A 49 16.72 3.12 -17.32
C LEU A 49 17.51 3.96 -16.31
N PHE A 50 17.91 3.38 -15.17
CA PHE A 50 18.78 4.07 -14.21
C PHE A 50 20.20 4.29 -14.75
N ASN A 51 20.74 3.31 -15.47
CA ASN A 51 22.08 3.40 -16.06
C ASN A 51 22.12 4.29 -17.31
N HIS A 52 20.99 4.39 -18.03
CA HIS A 52 20.85 5.15 -19.28
C HIS A 52 19.62 6.07 -19.22
N PRO A 53 19.63 7.13 -18.37
CA PRO A 53 18.43 7.92 -18.09
C PRO A 53 17.93 8.77 -19.27
N ARG A 54 18.76 9.01 -20.29
CA ARG A 54 18.35 9.65 -21.54
C ARG A 54 17.54 8.67 -22.37
N LEU A 55 16.34 9.07 -22.80
CA LEU A 55 15.39 8.17 -23.47
C LEU A 55 15.94 7.50 -24.73
N ALA A 56 16.80 8.18 -25.51
CA ALA A 56 17.46 7.59 -26.68
C ALA A 56 18.42 6.48 -26.28
N ASP A 57 19.18 6.66 -25.21
CA ASP A 57 20.17 5.70 -24.73
C ASP A 57 19.46 4.48 -24.11
N PHE A 58 18.42 4.71 -23.30
CA PHE A 58 17.55 3.64 -22.80
C PHE A 58 16.87 2.88 -23.94
N ALA A 59 16.30 3.57 -24.93
CA ALA A 59 15.66 2.92 -26.06
C ALA A 59 16.63 2.03 -26.85
N ALA A 60 17.92 2.37 -26.88
CA ALA A 60 18.95 1.56 -27.51
C ALA A 60 19.28 0.27 -26.75
N THR A 61 18.95 0.17 -25.46
CA THR A 61 19.11 -1.08 -24.68
C THR A 61 17.95 -2.05 -24.88
N LEU A 62 16.82 -1.59 -25.42
CA LEU A 62 15.62 -2.41 -25.58
C LEU A 62 15.82 -3.51 -26.60
N ARG A 63 15.45 -4.73 -26.21
CA ARG A 63 15.45 -5.90 -27.10
C ARG A 63 14.02 -6.30 -27.41
N LYS A 64 13.70 -6.51 -28.68
CA LYS A 64 12.40 -7.09 -29.04
C LYS A 64 12.39 -8.56 -28.59
N THR A 65 11.34 -8.96 -27.90
CA THR A 65 11.15 -10.32 -27.43
C THR A 65 9.92 -10.93 -28.09
N ASP A 66 10.05 -12.18 -28.52
CA ASP A 66 8.93 -13.00 -29.00
C ASP A 66 8.32 -13.83 -27.85
N VAL A 67 8.80 -13.64 -26.62
CA VAL A 67 8.18 -14.24 -25.44
C VAL A 67 6.75 -13.67 -25.33
N PRO A 68 5.73 -14.54 -25.27
CA PRO A 68 4.36 -14.10 -25.09
C PRO A 68 4.28 -13.19 -23.86
N VAL A 69 3.67 -12.02 -24.02
CA VAL A 69 3.30 -11.16 -22.88
C VAL A 69 2.55 -12.03 -21.88
N GLU A 70 2.96 -12.01 -20.60
CA GLU A 70 2.27 -12.73 -19.54
C GLU A 70 0.76 -12.55 -19.68
N GLN A 71 0.03 -13.66 -19.64
CA GLN A 71 -1.42 -13.58 -19.78
C GLN A 71 -1.97 -12.73 -18.64
N PRO A 72 -2.90 -11.81 -18.92
CA PRO A 72 -3.51 -11.00 -17.88
C PRO A 72 -4.16 -11.92 -16.86
N PHE A 73 -4.03 -11.56 -15.58
CA PHE A 73 -4.70 -12.29 -14.50
C PHE A 73 -6.20 -12.36 -14.78
N VAL A 74 -6.72 -13.58 -14.86
CA VAL A 74 -8.15 -13.83 -15.02
C VAL A 74 -8.73 -14.01 -13.62
N HIS A 75 -9.72 -13.19 -13.27
CA HIS A 75 -10.48 -13.40 -12.05
C HIS A 75 -11.22 -14.74 -12.14
N SER A 76 -11.18 -15.55 -11.07
CA SER A 76 -12.06 -16.71 -10.89
C SER A 76 -13.11 -16.40 -9.81
N PRO A 77 -14.32 -15.95 -10.17
CA PRO A 77 -15.37 -15.67 -9.21
C PRO A 77 -15.85 -16.92 -8.47
N GLU A 78 -15.82 -18.07 -9.15
CA GLU A 78 -16.27 -19.36 -8.61
C GLU A 78 -15.35 -19.86 -7.49
N ASP A 79 -14.04 -19.61 -7.62
CA ASP A 79 -13.03 -20.03 -6.63
C ASP A 79 -12.72 -18.95 -5.59
N ARG A 80 -13.41 -17.80 -5.61
CA ARG A 80 -13.06 -16.60 -4.84
C ARG A 80 -12.84 -16.86 -3.33
N TYR A 81 -13.56 -17.81 -2.75
CA TYR A 81 -13.50 -18.14 -1.33
C TYR A 81 -12.81 -19.48 -1.03
N GLN A 82 -12.26 -20.15 -2.05
CA GLN A 82 -11.47 -21.36 -1.84
C GLN A 82 -10.10 -21.03 -1.26
N PRO A 83 -9.49 -21.91 -0.46
CA PRO A 83 -8.10 -21.74 -0.04
C PRO A 83 -7.12 -21.73 -1.23
N PHE A 84 -6.09 -20.89 -1.16
CA PHE A 84 -5.05 -20.78 -2.17
C PHE A 84 -3.68 -20.50 -1.55
N ALA A 85 -2.62 -20.68 -2.33
CA ALA A 85 -1.25 -20.48 -1.86
C ALA A 85 -0.98 -19.02 -1.46
N LEU A 86 -0.16 -18.83 -0.43
CA LEU A 86 0.43 -17.53 -0.12
C LEU A 86 1.49 -17.18 -1.18
N THR A 87 1.64 -15.89 -1.49
CA THR A 87 2.81 -15.42 -2.22
C THR A 87 4.06 -15.53 -1.36
N ASP A 88 5.24 -15.57 -1.99
CA ASP A 88 6.52 -15.65 -1.27
C ASP A 88 6.68 -14.52 -0.25
N VAL A 89 6.23 -13.31 -0.60
CA VAL A 89 6.24 -12.16 0.32
C VAL A 89 5.30 -12.39 1.50
N GLN A 90 4.08 -12.88 1.27
CA GLN A 90 3.14 -13.18 2.37
C GLN A 90 3.69 -14.28 3.29
N GLN A 91 4.33 -15.32 2.73
CA GLN A 91 4.99 -16.36 3.51
C GLN A 91 6.13 -15.79 4.35
N ALA A 92 6.99 -14.94 3.76
CA ALA A 92 8.09 -14.30 4.47
C ALA A 92 7.60 -13.44 5.64
N TYR A 93 6.50 -12.69 5.47
CA TYR A 93 5.87 -11.91 6.55
C TYR A 93 5.28 -12.82 7.64
N LEU A 94 4.65 -13.95 7.27
CA LEU A 94 4.10 -14.91 8.21
C LEU A 94 5.19 -15.62 9.04
N VAL A 95 6.32 -15.95 8.42
CA VAL A 95 7.47 -16.53 9.10
C VAL A 95 8.14 -15.48 10.00
N GLY A 96 8.39 -14.28 9.46
CA GLY A 96 9.08 -13.20 10.17
C GLY A 96 8.35 -12.71 11.42
N ARG A 97 7.01 -12.82 11.48
CA ARG A 97 6.24 -12.46 12.69
C ARG A 97 6.30 -13.52 13.80
N GLN A 98 6.92 -14.68 13.59
CA GLN A 98 7.04 -15.69 14.64
C GLN A 98 8.06 -15.25 15.71
N PRO A 99 7.90 -15.62 17.00
CA PRO A 99 8.77 -15.17 18.09
C PRO A 99 10.26 -15.57 17.96
N GLY A 100 10.61 -16.47 17.03
CA GLY A 100 11.97 -16.99 16.84
C GLY A 100 12.89 -16.14 15.95
N PHE A 101 12.41 -15.03 15.40
CA PHE A 101 13.19 -14.15 14.53
C PHE A 101 13.53 -12.81 15.22
N ALA A 102 14.65 -12.19 14.82
CA ALA A 102 14.96 -10.83 15.23
C ALA A 102 13.87 -9.88 14.72
N LEU A 103 13.32 -9.04 15.61
CA LEU A 103 12.11 -8.23 15.37
C LEU A 103 10.82 -9.04 15.12
N GLY A 104 10.85 -10.36 15.35
CA GLY A 104 9.69 -11.23 15.32
C GLY A 104 8.77 -11.04 16.52
N GLY A 105 7.63 -11.74 16.51
CA GLY A 105 6.56 -11.55 17.49
C GLY A 105 5.71 -10.29 17.27
N VAL A 106 6.10 -9.41 16.35
CA VAL A 106 5.37 -8.18 16.00
C VAL A 106 4.97 -8.26 14.53
N GLY A 107 3.67 -8.12 14.24
CA GLY A 107 3.18 -7.97 12.86
C GLY A 107 3.58 -6.62 12.27
N SER A 108 3.46 -6.47 10.95
CA SER A 108 3.60 -5.14 10.33
C SER A 108 2.41 -4.26 10.72
N HIS A 109 2.68 -3.19 11.45
CA HIS A 109 1.67 -2.22 11.87
C HIS A 109 2.08 -0.83 11.37
N PHE A 110 1.08 -0.06 10.97
CA PHE A 110 1.23 1.34 10.64
C PHE A 110 0.36 2.14 11.60
N PHE A 111 0.93 3.15 12.25
CA PHE A 111 0.25 3.94 13.26
C PHE A 111 0.29 5.42 12.86
N VAL A 112 -0.89 6.03 12.77
CA VAL A 112 -1.06 7.46 12.47
C VAL A 112 -2.14 8.01 13.40
N GLU A 113 -1.90 9.20 13.91
CA GLU A 113 -2.84 9.95 14.74
C GLU A 113 -3.38 11.13 13.94
N PHE A 114 -4.68 11.38 14.08
CA PHE A 114 -5.36 12.51 13.49
C PHE A 114 -6.11 13.26 14.59
N GLU A 115 -6.05 14.58 14.54
CA GLU A 115 -6.93 15.45 15.32
C GLU A 115 -8.04 15.93 14.39
N ILE A 116 -9.28 15.56 14.69
CA ILE A 116 -10.44 15.84 13.84
C ILE A 116 -11.54 16.40 14.73
N ALA A 117 -11.96 17.64 14.47
CA ALA A 117 -13.14 18.21 15.10
C ALA A 117 -14.41 17.52 14.58
N ASP A 118 -15.36 17.26 15.48
CA ASP A 118 -16.69 16.72 15.16
C ASP A 118 -16.69 15.44 14.30
N LEU A 119 -15.79 14.49 14.62
CA LEU A 119 -15.70 13.21 13.92
C LEU A 119 -17.01 12.40 14.06
N ASP A 120 -17.69 12.17 12.93
CA ASP A 120 -18.82 11.24 12.84
C ASP A 120 -18.31 9.79 12.83
N LEU A 121 -18.26 9.18 14.01
CA LEU A 121 -17.83 7.79 14.20
C LEU A 121 -18.74 6.78 13.48
N THR A 122 -20.06 7.04 13.43
CA THR A 122 -21.01 6.14 12.78
C THR A 122 -20.78 6.10 11.27
N ARG A 123 -20.52 7.26 10.67
CA ARG A 123 -20.16 7.36 9.25
C ARG A 123 -18.80 6.71 8.97
N LEU A 124 -17.80 6.97 9.79
CA LEU A 124 -16.47 6.36 9.64
C LEU A 124 -16.56 4.83 9.70
N GLU A 125 -17.25 4.27 10.70
CA GLU A 125 -17.46 2.83 10.84
C GLU A 125 -18.17 2.24 9.63
N THR A 126 -19.20 2.93 9.12
CA THR A 126 -19.94 2.48 7.93
C THR A 126 -19.05 2.43 6.70
N VAL A 127 -18.21 3.45 6.48
CA VAL A 127 -17.25 3.48 5.37
C VAL A 127 -16.21 2.37 5.54
N TRP A 128 -15.71 2.14 6.74
CA TRP A 128 -14.72 1.11 7.01
C TRP A 128 -15.25 -0.30 6.72
N ASN A 129 -16.48 -0.59 7.15
CA ASN A 129 -17.12 -1.87 6.83
C ASN A 129 -17.39 -2.05 5.33
N ARG A 130 -17.69 -0.97 4.59
CA ARG A 130 -17.77 -1.03 3.11
C ARG A 130 -16.42 -1.35 2.47
N LEU A 131 -15.32 -0.79 3.00
CA LEU A 131 -13.98 -1.14 2.53
C LEU A 131 -13.67 -2.62 2.79
N ILE A 132 -13.95 -3.13 3.99
CA ILE A 132 -13.77 -4.55 4.34
C ILE A 132 -14.57 -5.43 3.37
N ALA A 133 -15.85 -5.12 3.14
CA ALA A 133 -16.69 -5.89 2.23
C ALA A 133 -16.19 -5.85 0.77
N ARG A 134 -15.63 -4.72 0.34
CA ARG A 134 -15.14 -4.53 -1.04
C ARG A 134 -13.80 -5.22 -1.31
N HIS A 135 -12.92 -5.31 -0.31
CA HIS A 135 -11.54 -5.76 -0.50
C HIS A 135 -11.29 -7.14 0.13
N ASP A 136 -11.03 -8.14 -0.70
CA ASP A 136 -10.83 -9.54 -0.30
C ASP A 136 -9.68 -9.72 0.70
N MET A 137 -8.58 -9.00 0.50
CA MET A 137 -7.43 -9.08 1.41
C MET A 137 -7.68 -8.51 2.81
N LEU A 138 -8.73 -7.68 3.01
CA LEU A 138 -9.16 -7.25 4.35
C LEU A 138 -9.97 -8.33 5.08
N ARG A 139 -10.37 -9.39 4.38
CA ARG A 139 -11.13 -10.54 4.88
C ARG A 139 -10.34 -11.85 4.75
N ALA A 140 -9.08 -11.77 4.34
CA ALA A 140 -8.21 -12.93 4.17
C ALA A 140 -7.69 -13.43 5.51
N VAL A 141 -7.72 -14.75 5.69
CA VAL A 141 -7.14 -15.46 6.82
C VAL A 141 -6.11 -16.47 6.33
N VAL A 142 -5.14 -16.81 7.17
CA VAL A 142 -4.19 -17.90 6.89
C VAL A 142 -4.53 -19.08 7.79
N ARG A 143 -4.75 -20.26 7.18
CA ARG A 143 -5.06 -21.53 7.84
C ARG A 143 -4.30 -22.64 7.12
N ASP A 144 -3.65 -23.52 7.89
CA ASP A 144 -2.94 -24.69 7.35
C ASP A 144 -1.94 -24.35 6.22
N GLY A 145 -1.24 -23.22 6.35
CA GLY A 145 -0.26 -22.77 5.36
C GLY A 145 -0.85 -22.23 4.05
N GLN A 146 -2.16 -22.09 3.96
CA GLN A 146 -2.88 -21.48 2.84
C GLN A 146 -3.60 -20.21 3.29
N GLN A 147 -3.88 -19.32 2.35
CA GLN A 147 -4.75 -18.16 2.59
C GLN A 147 -6.15 -18.45 2.04
N GLN A 148 -7.17 -17.88 2.68
CA GLN A 148 -8.55 -18.00 2.26
C GLN A 148 -9.27 -16.67 2.52
N VAL A 149 -10.04 -16.20 1.54
CA VAL A 149 -10.91 -15.03 1.72
C VAL A 149 -12.20 -15.50 2.38
N LEU A 150 -12.55 -14.91 3.53
CA LEU A 150 -13.83 -15.18 4.18
C LEU A 150 -14.95 -14.53 3.38
N GLU A 151 -16.01 -15.28 3.05
CA GLU A 151 -17.18 -14.73 2.37
C GLU A 151 -17.88 -13.66 3.22
N GLN A 152 -18.06 -13.97 4.50
CA GLN A 152 -18.68 -13.09 5.48
C GLN A 152 -17.71 -12.80 6.62
N THR A 153 -17.75 -11.56 7.10
CA THR A 153 -17.01 -11.13 8.29
C THR A 153 -17.96 -10.43 9.24
N PRO A 154 -17.77 -10.57 10.56
CA PRO A 154 -18.54 -9.78 11.51
C PRO A 154 -18.33 -8.29 11.25
N ARG A 155 -19.37 -7.50 11.55
CA ARG A 155 -19.26 -6.04 11.46
C ARG A 155 -18.13 -5.58 12.39
N TRP A 156 -17.19 -4.82 11.84
CA TRP A 156 -16.14 -4.21 12.63
C TRP A 156 -16.70 -2.96 13.33
N VAL A 157 -16.48 -2.88 14.63
CA VAL A 157 -16.88 -1.74 15.47
C VAL A 157 -15.63 -0.98 15.86
N ILE A 158 -15.64 0.34 15.68
CA ILE A 158 -14.49 1.19 16.05
C ILE A 158 -14.43 1.25 17.58
N PRO A 159 -13.32 0.80 18.22
CA PRO A 159 -13.16 0.97 19.64
C PRO A 159 -13.06 2.47 19.97
N ALA A 160 -14.02 2.96 20.75
CA ALA A 160 -14.08 4.35 21.17
C ALA A 160 -13.83 4.46 22.67
N HIS A 161 -13.02 5.45 23.06
CA HIS A 161 -12.73 5.76 24.46
C HIS A 161 -13.13 7.21 24.71
N ILE A 162 -13.95 7.44 25.73
CA ILE A 162 -14.24 8.78 26.23
C ILE A 162 -13.19 9.07 27.30
N LEU A 163 -12.46 10.16 27.12
CA LEU A 163 -11.33 10.54 27.96
C LEU A 163 -11.58 11.93 28.52
N HIS A 164 -11.35 12.11 29.80
CA HIS A 164 -11.59 13.37 30.50
C HIS A 164 -10.30 14.10 30.83
N THR A 165 -9.17 13.38 30.83
CA THR A 165 -7.85 13.97 31.11
C THR A 165 -6.80 13.59 30.06
N PRO A 166 -5.77 14.45 29.87
CA PRO A 166 -4.62 14.10 29.03
C PRO A 166 -3.85 12.86 29.52
N GLU A 167 -3.85 12.59 30.83
CA GLU A 167 -3.17 11.42 31.39
C GLU A 167 -3.87 10.11 31.00
N GLU A 168 -5.21 10.08 31.07
CA GLU A 168 -6.02 8.97 30.55
C GLU A 168 -5.75 8.72 29.07
N ALA A 169 -5.67 9.78 28.27
CA ALA A 169 -5.35 9.68 26.85
C ALA A 169 -3.97 9.06 26.59
N LEU A 170 -2.95 9.45 27.37
CA LEU A 170 -1.61 8.88 27.27
C LEU A 170 -1.58 7.41 27.71
N GLN A 171 -2.35 7.03 28.73
CA GLN A 171 -2.45 5.64 29.18
C GLN A 171 -3.10 4.75 28.12
N VAL A 172 -4.21 5.19 27.52
CA VAL A 172 -4.84 4.46 26.41
C VAL A 172 -3.87 4.34 25.24
N ARG A 173 -3.22 5.43 24.84
CA ARG A 173 -2.23 5.43 23.74
C ARG A 173 -1.10 4.43 23.97
N ARG A 174 -0.59 4.28 25.20
CA ARG A 174 0.45 3.29 25.53
C ARG A 174 -0.05 1.85 25.44
N LYS A 175 -1.33 1.60 25.75
CA LYS A 175 -1.95 0.27 25.68
C LYS A 175 -2.36 -0.13 24.26
N THR A 176 -2.81 0.85 23.46
CA THR A 176 -3.36 0.61 22.11
C THR A 176 -2.37 0.87 20.99
N GLY A 177 -1.31 1.63 21.26
CA GLY A 177 -0.22 1.86 20.30
C GLY A 177 0.66 0.62 20.12
N PRO A 178 1.37 0.50 18.98
CA PRO A 178 2.33 -0.56 18.80
C PRO A 178 3.40 -0.51 19.89
N SER A 179 3.73 -1.68 20.46
CA SER A 179 4.82 -1.85 21.43
C SER A 179 6.09 -1.16 20.94
N GLY A 180 6.53 -0.10 21.64
CA GLY A 180 7.72 0.68 21.28
C GLY A 180 7.46 2.10 20.77
N THR A 181 6.21 2.52 20.58
CA THR A 181 5.89 3.90 20.16
C THR A 181 5.94 4.86 21.37
N GLN A 182 7.01 5.64 21.53
CA GLN A 182 7.03 6.71 22.53
C GLN A 182 6.06 7.84 22.13
N PRO A 183 5.24 8.35 23.06
CA PRO A 183 4.33 9.47 22.77
C PRO A 183 5.14 10.73 22.48
N ARG A 184 4.97 11.32 21.29
CA ARG A 184 5.44 12.69 21.01
C ARG A 184 4.53 13.69 21.72
N SER A 185 5.14 14.66 22.40
CA SER A 185 4.47 15.71 23.18
C SER A 185 3.46 16.49 22.34
N LEU A 186 2.21 16.57 22.83
CA LEU A 186 1.18 17.49 22.35
C LEU A 186 1.38 18.86 23.04
N ALA A 187 2.37 19.63 22.61
CA ALA A 187 2.43 21.05 22.93
C ALA A 187 1.38 21.80 22.09
N GLY A 188 0.11 21.78 22.52
CA GLY A 188 -0.94 22.42 21.72
C GLY A 188 -2.36 22.50 22.30
N ILE A 189 -2.64 22.00 23.51
CA ILE A 189 -3.98 22.14 24.09
C ILE A 189 -4.22 23.61 24.49
N ARG A 190 -4.87 24.37 23.61
CA ARG A 190 -5.49 25.65 23.97
C ARG A 190 -6.77 25.36 24.77
N SER A 191 -6.81 25.87 25.99
CA SER A 191 -7.98 25.80 26.88
C SER A 191 -9.24 26.40 26.22
N PRO A 192 -10.42 25.82 26.41
CA PRO A 192 -11.67 26.40 25.93
C PRO A 192 -11.96 27.69 26.71
N GLY A 193 -12.15 28.78 25.96
CA GLY A 193 -12.52 30.08 26.48
C GLY A 193 -13.87 30.04 27.21
N ARG A 194 -13.94 30.75 28.32
CA ARG A 194 -15.14 30.95 29.13
C ARG A 194 -16.27 31.52 28.28
N LEU A 195 -17.43 30.87 28.33
CA LEU A 195 -18.72 31.47 28.00
C LEU A 195 -18.98 32.63 28.99
N ARG A 196 -19.29 33.81 28.46
CA ARG A 196 -20.08 34.84 29.15
C ARG A 196 -21.51 34.73 28.69
#